data_AF-A0A970UX95-F1
#
_entry.id   AF-A0A970UX95-F1
#
_cell.length_a   1.000
_cell.length_b   1.000
_cell.length_c   1.000
_cell.angle_alpha   90.00
_cell.angle_beta   90.00
_cell.angle_gamma   90.00
#
_symmetry.space_group_name_H-M   'P 1'
#
loop_
_entity.id
_entity.type
_entity.pdbx_description
1 polymer ?
#
loop_
_entity_poly.entity_id
_entity_poly.type
_entity_poly.pdbx_seq_one_letter_code
_entity_poly.pdbx_strand_id
1 'polypeptide(L)'
;MKTPKLLLLLLSALFIMAGCKKTDPDILTPESLAGEWKRIGDADGNEFWTLINANGTGKIAIFIGVKLAPSFIQFHWKSKGKILTLTDYATGENIVCEITKLTGDELQMNVTYPRDPGNKKQETWLKDNFNAKFATPHITLTTKRIDNIIYSNIKASDADQPNVWIDLNNNGTKDPGESSIDFKWSRNYTFTTQTITLYGIVTEFWSNANELVALDVSKNTALTLLYCWKNSLFVLDVSKNTKLTELQCSENSLTELDVSKNTALDDLGCEENPLTKLDVSKNTKLTKLRCGENPNLKVLDVSKNTALKSLTCDKNGLTKLDVSNNTALDWLVCSENGLTKLDVSKNTKLTWLSCKINPDLKVLDISKNTALRVLDCKKNGLTELDISKNKALSGLYSSDNEMQVAALHKIIDDLPMREAEDKALVLLFNNPGSNSITDEYKKKAKDKHWNLN
;
A
#
# COMPACT_ATOMS: atom_id res chain seq x y z
N MET A 1 8.10 -6.45 -50.31
CA MET A 1 8.81 -7.00 -49.12
C MET A 1 7.92 -6.76 -47.91
N LYS A 2 7.17 -7.80 -47.52
CA LYS A 2 6.17 -7.77 -46.45
C LYS A 2 6.56 -8.84 -45.43
N THR A 3 6.84 -8.44 -44.20
CA THR A 3 6.85 -9.32 -43.02
C THR A 3 5.46 -9.96 -42.87
N PRO A 4 5.32 -11.29 -42.91
CA PRO A 4 4.01 -11.90 -42.68
C PRO A 4 3.74 -12.01 -41.18
N LYS A 5 2.54 -11.57 -40.83
CA LYS A 5 1.86 -11.69 -39.54
C LYS A 5 2.03 -13.08 -38.92
N LEU A 6 2.49 -13.11 -37.68
CA LEU A 6 2.45 -14.25 -36.77
C LEU A 6 0.98 -14.60 -36.49
N LEU A 7 0.47 -15.68 -37.06
CA LEU A 7 -0.90 -16.15 -36.81
C LEU A 7 -0.88 -17.14 -35.64
N LEU A 8 -1.50 -16.70 -34.56
CA LEU A 8 -1.74 -17.38 -33.29
C LEU A 8 -2.97 -18.30 -33.39
N LEU A 9 -2.85 -19.59 -33.04
CA LEU A 9 -3.95 -20.55 -32.80
C LEU A 9 -3.39 -21.77 -32.02
N LEU A 10 -4.03 -22.41 -31.04
CA LEU A 10 -5.11 -22.08 -30.09
C LEU A 10 -5.07 -23.20 -29.01
N LEU A 11 -5.30 -22.81 -27.74
CA LEU A 11 -5.54 -23.61 -26.52
C LEU A 11 -5.42 -25.14 -26.52
N SER A 12 -4.55 -25.64 -25.63
CA SER A 12 -4.91 -26.69 -24.66
C SER A 12 -4.24 -26.40 -23.32
N ALA A 13 -5.06 -26.15 -22.31
CA ALA A 13 -4.73 -25.60 -21.00
C ALA A 13 -3.71 -26.44 -20.20
N LEU A 14 -2.74 -25.76 -19.58
CA LEU A 14 -1.92 -26.33 -18.52
C LEU A 14 -2.49 -25.93 -17.15
N PHE A 15 -3.01 -26.90 -16.41
CA PHE A 15 -3.26 -26.81 -14.98
C PHE A 15 -2.64 -28.04 -14.33
N ILE A 16 -1.54 -27.88 -13.61
CA ILE A 16 -1.00 -28.97 -12.79
C ILE A 16 -0.84 -28.49 -11.35
N MET A 17 -1.61 -29.17 -10.49
CA MET A 17 -1.48 -29.32 -9.04
C MET A 17 -1.26 -28.06 -8.19
N ALA A 18 -2.30 -27.22 -8.09
CA ALA A 18 -2.65 -26.44 -6.87
C ALA A 18 -4.06 -25.79 -6.96
N GLY A 19 -5.06 -26.48 -7.54
CA GLY A 19 -6.47 -26.11 -7.38
C GLY A 19 -7.06 -24.98 -8.23
N CYS A 20 -6.54 -24.66 -9.43
CA CYS A 20 -7.28 -23.79 -10.36
C CYS A 20 -8.37 -24.56 -11.13
N LYS A 21 -9.57 -23.98 -11.24
CA LYS A 21 -10.70 -24.51 -12.01
C LYS A 21 -10.70 -23.90 -13.43
N LYS A 22 -11.28 -24.65 -14.38
CA LYS A 22 -11.36 -24.35 -15.83
C LYS A 22 -12.08 -23.02 -16.20
N THR A 23 -12.56 -22.26 -15.23
CA THR A 23 -13.45 -21.10 -15.41
C THR A 23 -12.91 -19.80 -14.80
N ASP A 24 -11.63 -19.71 -14.42
CA ASP A 24 -11.06 -18.43 -14.00
C ASP A 24 -10.96 -17.47 -15.21
N PRO A 25 -11.56 -16.28 -15.16
CA PRO A 25 -11.69 -15.36 -16.31
C PRO A 25 -10.38 -14.67 -16.73
N ASP A 26 -9.29 -14.86 -15.98
CA ASP A 26 -7.97 -14.28 -16.25
C ASP A 26 -7.13 -15.16 -17.21
N ILE A 27 -7.65 -15.39 -18.42
CA ILE A 27 -6.88 -16.06 -19.48
C ILE A 27 -5.76 -15.10 -19.91
N LEU A 28 -4.54 -15.38 -19.43
CA LEU A 28 -3.30 -14.73 -19.84
C LEU A 28 -3.11 -14.86 -21.36
N THR A 29 -3.28 -13.76 -22.08
CA THR A 29 -2.82 -13.65 -23.48
C THR A 29 -1.29 -13.61 -23.52
N PRO A 30 -0.61 -14.10 -24.58
CA PRO A 30 0.84 -14.05 -24.70
C PRO A 30 1.46 -12.66 -24.46
N GLU A 31 0.70 -11.61 -24.73
CA GLU A 31 1.05 -10.20 -24.56
C GLU A 31 1.12 -9.75 -23.09
N SER A 32 0.51 -10.49 -22.15
CA SER A 32 0.52 -10.18 -20.71
C SER A 32 1.59 -10.94 -19.92
N LEU A 33 2.52 -11.62 -20.61
CA LEU A 33 3.52 -12.49 -20.01
C LEU A 33 4.88 -11.78 -19.91
N ALA A 34 5.25 -11.38 -18.69
CA ALA A 34 6.60 -10.90 -18.39
C ALA A 34 7.52 -12.10 -18.10
N GLY A 35 8.11 -12.68 -19.15
CA GLY A 35 9.16 -13.69 -19.04
C GLY A 35 9.95 -13.79 -20.35
N GLU A 36 11.25 -14.07 -20.26
CA GLU A 36 12.08 -14.32 -21.43
C GLU A 36 11.69 -15.66 -22.06
N TRP A 37 11.14 -15.61 -23.27
CA TRP A 37 10.97 -16.80 -24.10
C TRP A 37 12.34 -17.39 -24.42
N LYS A 38 12.61 -18.61 -23.93
CA LYS A 38 13.85 -19.31 -24.28
C LYS A 38 13.62 -20.11 -25.56
N ARG A 39 14.43 -19.81 -26.57
CA ARG A 39 14.46 -20.54 -27.84
C ARG A 39 15.18 -21.87 -27.64
N ILE A 40 14.48 -22.97 -27.87
CA ILE A 40 15.06 -24.30 -28.02
C ILE A 40 14.91 -24.60 -29.51
N GLY A 41 16.01 -24.50 -30.25
CA GLY A 41 16.00 -24.71 -31.69
C GLY A 41 17.11 -25.67 -32.10
N ASP A 42 16.81 -26.50 -33.09
CA ASP A 42 17.80 -27.36 -33.74
C ASP A 42 18.51 -26.64 -34.90
N ALA A 43 19.52 -27.29 -35.47
CA ALA A 43 20.30 -26.77 -36.59
C ALA A 43 19.50 -26.67 -37.90
N ASP A 44 18.29 -27.23 -37.94
CA ASP A 44 17.44 -27.36 -39.13
C ASP A 44 16.32 -26.30 -39.17
N GLY A 45 16.26 -25.41 -38.18
CA GLY A 45 15.39 -24.22 -38.18
C GLY A 45 14.01 -24.42 -37.55
N ASN A 46 13.78 -25.53 -36.83
CA ASN A 46 12.58 -25.72 -36.02
C ASN A 46 12.71 -24.89 -34.73
N GLU A 47 11.72 -24.05 -34.41
CA GLU A 47 11.74 -23.23 -33.19
C GLU A 47 10.70 -23.73 -32.18
N PHE A 48 11.18 -24.26 -31.07
CA PHE A 48 10.39 -24.48 -29.86
C PHE A 48 10.58 -23.30 -28.92
N TRP A 49 9.48 -22.83 -28.35
CA TRP A 49 9.46 -21.68 -27.46
C TRP A 49 8.86 -22.13 -26.13
N THR A 50 9.66 -22.08 -25.08
CA THR A 50 9.16 -22.31 -23.73
C THR A 50 9.11 -21.00 -22.96
N LEU A 51 7.98 -20.77 -22.31
CA LEU A 51 7.78 -19.67 -21.39
C LEU A 51 7.22 -20.24 -20.11
N ILE A 52 7.88 -19.94 -19.00
CA ILE A 52 7.47 -20.41 -17.70
C ILE A 52 7.20 -19.20 -16.83
N ASN A 53 5.94 -19.01 -16.44
CA ASN A 53 5.52 -17.91 -15.58
C ASN A 53 5.16 -18.48 -14.21
N ALA A 54 5.88 -18.04 -13.17
CA ALA A 54 5.46 -18.18 -11.79
C ALA A 54 4.52 -17.01 -11.51
N ASN A 55 3.21 -17.27 -11.41
CA ASN A 55 2.32 -16.21 -10.97
C ASN A 55 2.61 -15.92 -9.49
N GLY A 56 2.27 -14.72 -9.00
CA GLY A 56 2.47 -14.32 -7.60
C GLY A 56 1.66 -15.13 -6.56
N THR A 57 1.20 -16.33 -6.91
CA THR A 57 0.54 -17.32 -6.04
C THR A 57 1.34 -18.62 -5.91
N GLY A 58 2.58 -18.66 -6.41
CA GLY A 58 3.46 -19.85 -6.35
C GLY A 58 3.08 -20.96 -7.35
N LYS A 59 2.14 -20.72 -8.27
CA LYS A 59 1.77 -21.66 -9.33
C LYS A 59 2.62 -21.43 -10.56
N ILE A 60 3.15 -22.52 -11.12
CA ILE A 60 3.99 -22.50 -12.32
C ILE A 60 3.17 -22.92 -13.53
N ALA A 61 3.05 -22.01 -14.50
CA ALA A 61 2.49 -22.32 -15.81
C ALA A 61 3.64 -22.52 -16.81
N ILE A 62 3.69 -23.68 -17.47
CA ILE A 62 4.66 -24.01 -18.51
C ILE A 62 3.94 -23.90 -19.86
N PHE A 63 4.39 -22.99 -20.73
CA PHE A 63 3.91 -22.88 -22.10
C PHE A 63 4.95 -23.49 -23.04
N ILE A 64 4.52 -24.39 -23.91
CA ILE A 64 5.35 -25.00 -24.95
C ILE A 64 4.71 -24.62 -26.29
N GLY A 65 5.37 -23.76 -27.05
CA GLY A 65 4.99 -23.41 -28.43
C GLY A 65 5.90 -24.12 -29.42
N VAL A 66 5.33 -24.67 -30.49
CA VAL A 66 6.08 -25.25 -31.60
C VAL A 66 5.80 -24.44 -32.86
N LYS A 67 6.84 -23.95 -33.53
CA LYS A 67 6.70 -23.33 -34.85
C LYS A 67 6.93 -24.39 -35.93
N LEU A 68 5.85 -25.05 -36.36
CA LEU A 68 5.87 -25.96 -37.51
C LEU A 68 5.31 -25.23 -38.74
N ALA A 69 5.91 -25.49 -39.90
CA ALA A 69 5.43 -25.04 -41.22
C ALA A 69 3.96 -25.45 -41.44
N PRO A 70 3.20 -24.77 -42.33
CA PRO A 70 1.77 -24.51 -42.22
C PRO A 70 0.93 -25.80 -42.23
N SER A 71 0.81 -26.42 -41.06
CA SER A 71 0.03 -27.63 -40.82
C SER A 71 -0.65 -27.43 -39.49
N PHE A 72 -1.97 -27.51 -39.46
CA PHE A 72 -2.73 -27.49 -38.22
C PHE A 72 -2.49 -28.81 -37.50
N ILE A 73 -1.54 -28.82 -36.57
CA ILE A 73 -1.23 -29.99 -35.75
C ILE A 73 -2.01 -29.86 -34.44
N GLN A 74 -2.87 -30.85 -34.16
CA GLN A 74 -3.52 -30.98 -32.87
C GLN A 74 -2.60 -31.77 -31.93
N PHE A 75 -2.47 -31.33 -30.68
CA PHE A 75 -1.70 -32.05 -29.68
C PHE A 75 -2.62 -32.64 -28.61
N HIS A 76 -2.32 -33.87 -28.18
CA HIS A 76 -2.93 -34.51 -27.03
C HIS A 76 -1.98 -34.47 -25.84
N TRP A 77 -2.48 -34.01 -24.70
CA TRP A 77 -1.72 -33.91 -23.47
C TRP A 77 -2.07 -35.04 -22.50
N LYS A 78 -1.05 -35.63 -21.88
CA LYS A 78 -1.17 -36.52 -20.74
C LYS A 78 -0.13 -36.18 -19.69
N SER A 79 -0.54 -36.08 -18.42
CA SER A 79 0.38 -35.98 -17.28
C SER A 79 0.33 -37.25 -16.43
N LYS A 80 1.50 -37.71 -16.00
CA LYS A 80 1.63 -38.77 -14.98
C LYS A 80 2.78 -38.43 -14.02
N GLY A 81 2.44 -37.94 -12.83
CA GLY A 81 3.43 -37.50 -11.85
C GLY A 81 4.29 -36.35 -12.38
N LYS A 82 5.61 -36.54 -12.43
CA LYS A 82 6.59 -35.56 -12.93
C LYS A 82 6.79 -35.59 -14.45
N ILE A 83 6.05 -36.43 -15.19
CA ILE A 83 6.20 -36.60 -16.62
C ILE A 83 5.01 -35.96 -17.35
N LEU A 84 5.33 -35.11 -18.31
CA LEU A 84 4.40 -34.47 -19.24
C LEU A 84 4.67 -35.04 -20.63
N THR A 85 3.60 -35.45 -21.32
CA THR A 85 3.70 -35.92 -22.70
C THR A 85 2.74 -35.13 -23.57
N LEU A 86 3.28 -34.51 -24.61
CA LEU A 86 2.56 -33.88 -25.69
C LEU A 86 2.70 -34.77 -26.91
N THR A 87 1.60 -35.35 -27.35
CA THR A 87 1.55 -36.21 -28.55
C THR A 87 0.98 -35.41 -29.70
N ASP A 88 1.74 -35.28 -30.79
CA ASP A 88 1.23 -34.80 -32.06
C ASP A 88 0.19 -35.81 -32.61
N TYR A 89 -1.02 -35.34 -32.89
CA TYR A 89 -2.11 -36.18 -33.38
C TYR A 89 -1.88 -36.72 -34.80
N ALA A 90 -1.20 -35.96 -35.65
CA ALA A 90 -0.97 -36.31 -37.05
C ALA A 90 0.19 -37.31 -37.21
N THR A 91 1.25 -37.16 -36.41
CA THR A 91 2.47 -38.00 -36.52
C THR A 91 2.54 -39.08 -35.45
N GLY A 92 1.82 -38.92 -34.33
CA GLY A 92 1.95 -39.78 -33.14
C GLY A 92 3.24 -39.53 -32.34
N GLU A 93 4.04 -38.54 -32.75
CA GLU A 93 5.30 -38.19 -32.11
C GLU A 93 5.08 -37.55 -30.73
N ASN A 94 5.95 -37.87 -29.79
CA ASN A 94 5.85 -37.42 -28.41
C ASN A 94 6.97 -36.44 -28.08
N ILE A 95 6.60 -35.25 -27.60
CA ILE A 95 7.49 -34.43 -26.78
C ILE A 95 7.26 -34.86 -25.33
N VAL A 96 8.31 -35.36 -24.68
CA VAL A 96 8.25 -35.80 -23.29
C VAL A 96 9.06 -34.83 -22.45
N CYS A 97 8.41 -34.15 -21.51
CA CYS A 97 9.07 -33.32 -20.52
C CYS A 97 9.06 -34.04 -19.17
N GLU A 98 10.22 -34.35 -18.64
CA GLU A 98 10.40 -34.93 -17.32
C GLU A 98 10.91 -33.86 -16.36
N ILE A 99 10.11 -33.50 -15.36
CA ILE A 99 10.50 -32.58 -14.30
C ILE A 99 11.50 -33.31 -13.38
N THR A 100 12.77 -32.92 -13.45
CA THR A 100 13.84 -33.51 -12.63
C THR A 100 13.96 -32.80 -11.28
N LYS A 101 13.72 -31.50 -11.24
CA LYS A 101 13.67 -30.69 -10.00
C LYS A 101 12.54 -29.69 -10.09
N LEU A 102 11.76 -29.58 -9.02
CA LEU A 102 10.77 -28.52 -8.87
C LEU A 102 10.75 -28.08 -7.41
N THR A 103 11.26 -26.88 -7.17
CA THR A 103 11.24 -26.17 -5.88
C THR A 103 10.44 -24.88 -6.04
N GLY A 104 10.26 -24.11 -4.96
CA GLY A 104 9.58 -22.81 -5.03
C GLY A 104 10.29 -21.78 -5.93
N ASP A 105 11.56 -22.02 -6.26
CA ASP A 105 12.46 -21.09 -6.93
C ASP A 105 13.24 -21.68 -8.12
N GLU A 106 13.11 -22.98 -8.38
CA GLU A 106 13.83 -23.64 -9.44
C GLU A 106 12.99 -24.72 -10.10
N LEU A 107 13.01 -24.74 -11.43
CA LEU A 107 12.48 -25.79 -12.26
C LEU A 107 13.59 -26.31 -13.16
N GLN A 108 13.95 -27.58 -12.97
CA GLN A 108 14.75 -28.34 -13.90
C GLN A 108 13.88 -29.38 -14.58
N MET A 109 13.98 -29.46 -15.90
CA MET A 109 13.31 -30.50 -16.67
C MET A 109 14.22 -31.02 -17.78
N ASN A 110 14.10 -32.31 -18.06
CA ASN A 110 14.61 -32.90 -19.28
C ASN A 110 13.51 -32.84 -20.33
N VAL A 111 13.82 -32.32 -21.51
CA VAL A 111 12.90 -32.33 -22.65
C VAL A 111 13.45 -33.29 -23.69
N THR A 112 12.68 -34.33 -23.98
CA THR A 112 12.99 -35.32 -25.01
C THR A 112 12.06 -35.11 -26.19
N TYR A 113 12.61 -34.95 -27.39
CA TYR A 113 11.85 -34.74 -28.62
C TYR A 113 12.47 -35.51 -29.79
N PRO A 114 11.66 -35.91 -30.79
CA PRO A 114 12.18 -36.59 -31.97
C PRO A 114 13.02 -35.63 -32.80
N ARG A 115 14.17 -36.13 -33.27
CA ARG A 115 15.00 -35.44 -34.24
C ARG A 115 14.43 -35.74 -35.62
N ASP A 116 13.90 -34.72 -36.28
CA ASP A 116 13.36 -34.75 -37.65
C ASP A 116 11.93 -35.35 -37.81
N PRO A 117 10.87 -34.51 -37.79
CA PRO A 117 9.50 -34.95 -38.11
C PRO A 117 9.30 -35.32 -39.60
N GLY A 118 10.34 -35.22 -40.43
CA GLY A 118 10.28 -35.40 -41.88
C GLY A 118 10.80 -36.74 -42.41
N ASN A 119 11.48 -37.59 -41.62
CA ASN A 119 12.17 -38.75 -42.18
C ASN A 119 12.04 -40.03 -41.32
N LYS A 120 11.30 -41.02 -41.83
CA LYS A 120 10.85 -42.25 -41.14
C LYS A 120 11.96 -43.26 -40.74
N LYS A 121 13.23 -42.87 -40.56
CA LYS A 121 14.33 -43.86 -40.35
C LYS A 121 15.49 -43.52 -39.40
N GLN A 122 15.41 -42.53 -38.50
CA GLN A 122 16.41 -42.43 -37.42
C GLN A 122 15.78 -42.13 -36.05
N GLU A 123 15.77 -43.16 -35.19
CA GLU A 123 15.36 -43.10 -33.78
C GLU A 123 16.43 -42.43 -32.91
N THR A 124 16.87 -41.21 -33.22
CA THR A 124 17.74 -40.45 -32.31
C THR A 124 16.93 -39.36 -31.64
N TRP A 125 16.52 -39.62 -30.40
CA TRP A 125 15.87 -38.64 -29.54
C TRP A 125 16.89 -37.61 -29.04
N LEU A 126 16.57 -36.33 -29.18
CA LEU A 126 17.37 -35.26 -28.55
C LEU A 126 16.85 -35.04 -27.13
N LYS A 127 17.78 -34.89 -26.19
CA LYS A 127 17.49 -34.62 -24.78
C LYS A 127 18.16 -33.32 -24.38
N ASP A 128 17.35 -32.30 -24.12
CA ASP A 128 17.83 -31.02 -23.61
C ASP A 128 17.48 -30.85 -22.14
N ASN A 129 18.41 -30.27 -21.38
CA ASN A 129 18.20 -29.92 -19.98
C ASN A 129 17.77 -28.45 -19.92
N PHE A 130 16.56 -28.22 -19.43
CA PHE A 130 16.05 -26.88 -19.20
C PHE A 130 16.12 -26.55 -17.71
N ASN A 131 16.72 -25.39 -17.40
CA ASN A 131 16.75 -24.83 -16.05
C ASN A 131 16.17 -23.41 -16.06
N ALA A 132 15.15 -23.18 -15.23
CA ALA A 132 14.62 -21.88 -14.90
C ALA A 132 14.70 -21.65 -13.38
N LYS A 133 15.28 -20.51 -13.00
CA LYS A 133 15.18 -19.98 -11.64
C LYS A 133 14.09 -18.93 -11.59
N PHE A 134 13.15 -19.05 -10.67
CA PHE A 134 12.15 -18.04 -10.36
C PHE A 134 12.71 -17.11 -9.29
N ALA A 135 12.39 -15.82 -9.37
CA ALA A 135 12.67 -14.93 -8.25
C ALA A 135 11.83 -15.39 -7.06
N THR A 136 12.47 -15.86 -5.99
CA THR A 136 11.79 -16.15 -4.73
C THR A 136 11.14 -14.88 -4.22
N PRO A 137 9.84 -14.90 -3.86
CA PRO A 137 9.27 -13.83 -3.08
C PRO A 137 10.05 -13.70 -1.79
N HIS A 138 10.54 -12.49 -1.51
CA HIS A 138 11.24 -12.20 -0.28
C HIS A 138 11.13 -10.72 0.08
N ILE A 139 11.47 -10.42 1.33
CA ILE A 139 11.66 -9.08 1.87
C ILE A 139 13.04 -9.05 2.51
N THR A 140 13.85 -8.07 2.13
CA THR A 140 15.17 -7.87 2.74
C THR A 140 15.13 -6.66 3.67
N LEU A 141 15.67 -6.83 4.87
CA LEU A 141 15.73 -5.80 5.90
C LEU A 141 17.18 -5.57 6.27
N THR A 142 17.61 -4.31 6.38
CA THR A 142 18.92 -3.95 6.92
C THR A 142 18.72 -3.01 8.11
N THR A 143 19.29 -3.38 9.26
CA THR A 143 19.17 -2.65 10.53
C THR A 143 20.52 -2.22 11.07
N LYS A 144 20.53 -1.13 11.86
CA LYS A 144 21.70 -0.69 12.64
C LYS A 144 21.67 -1.17 14.09
N ARG A 145 20.66 -1.93 14.50
CA ARG A 145 20.54 -2.41 15.88
C ARG A 145 21.74 -3.25 16.29
N ILE A 146 22.24 -2.96 17.49
CA ILE A 146 23.40 -3.65 18.08
C ILE A 146 23.01 -4.78 19.03
N ASP A 147 21.75 -4.81 19.47
CA ASP A 147 21.20 -5.89 20.31
C ASP A 147 20.86 -7.15 19.52
N ASN A 148 21.04 -7.10 18.20
CA ASN A 148 20.83 -8.21 17.28
C ASN A 148 19.41 -8.77 17.31
N ILE A 149 18.40 -7.94 17.63
CA ILE A 149 17.00 -8.36 17.67
C ILE A 149 16.18 -7.45 16.78
N ILE A 150 15.35 -8.03 15.91
CA ILE A 150 14.25 -7.31 15.27
C ILE A 150 12.91 -7.81 15.82
N TYR A 151 11.94 -6.91 15.93
CA TYR A 151 10.56 -7.22 16.26
C TYR A 151 9.71 -7.15 15.01
N SER A 152 9.06 -8.25 14.62
CA SER A 152 8.24 -8.26 13.41
C SER A 152 6.99 -9.08 13.57
N ASN A 153 5.94 -8.66 12.86
CA ASN A 153 4.72 -9.44 12.66
C ASN A 153 4.64 -9.77 11.18
N ILE A 154 4.33 -11.02 10.87
CA ILE A 154 4.33 -11.54 9.50
C ILE A 154 3.01 -12.28 9.31
N LYS A 155 2.29 -11.97 8.24
CA LYS A 155 1.08 -12.70 7.85
C LYS A 155 1.22 -13.21 6.43
N ALA A 156 0.80 -14.45 6.23
CA ALA A 156 0.73 -15.09 4.94
C ALA A 156 -0.55 -15.92 4.87
N SER A 157 -1.02 -16.20 3.66
CA SER A 157 -2.17 -17.08 3.48
C SER A 157 -1.86 -18.48 4.03
N ASP A 158 -2.86 -19.24 4.47
CA ASP A 158 -2.65 -20.60 4.99
C ASP A 158 -1.94 -21.52 3.99
N ALA A 159 -2.11 -21.27 2.69
CA ALA A 159 -1.44 -22.00 1.62
C ALA A 159 0.05 -21.63 1.48
N ASP A 160 0.42 -20.40 1.83
CA ASP A 160 1.78 -19.86 1.67
C ASP A 160 2.64 -20.06 2.93
N GLN A 161 2.03 -20.07 4.12
CA GLN A 161 2.71 -20.19 5.42
C GLN A 161 3.80 -21.29 5.48
N PRO A 162 3.60 -22.51 4.95
CA PRO A 162 4.64 -23.55 4.98
C PRO A 162 5.94 -23.19 4.25
N ASN A 163 5.87 -22.24 3.31
CA ASN A 163 7.00 -21.81 2.48
C ASN A 163 7.68 -20.54 3.02
N VAL A 164 7.14 -19.92 4.07
CA VAL A 164 7.70 -18.70 4.66
C VAL A 164 8.74 -19.05 5.72
N TRP A 165 9.90 -18.41 5.66
CA TRP A 165 11.00 -18.58 6.62
C TRP A 165 11.91 -17.37 6.60
N ILE A 166 12.67 -17.17 7.68
CA ILE A 166 13.53 -15.99 7.85
C ILE A 166 14.99 -16.41 7.96
N ASP A 167 15.80 -15.95 7.02
CA ASP A 167 17.24 -16.11 7.00
C ASP A 167 17.87 -15.08 7.95
N LEU A 168 18.24 -15.53 9.15
CA LEU A 168 18.69 -14.69 10.28
C LEU A 168 20.18 -14.41 10.22
N ASN A 169 20.92 -15.18 9.43
CA ASN A 169 22.36 -15.03 9.25
C ASN A 169 22.75 -14.62 7.82
N ASN A 170 21.76 -14.42 6.95
CA ASN A 170 21.88 -13.98 5.56
C ASN A 170 22.80 -14.87 4.72
N ASN A 171 22.79 -16.19 4.97
CA ASN A 171 23.59 -17.16 4.22
C ASN A 171 22.87 -17.73 2.99
N GLY A 172 21.60 -17.38 2.77
CA GLY A 172 20.78 -17.83 1.65
C GLY A 172 20.27 -19.26 1.78
N THR A 173 20.43 -19.88 2.95
CA THR A 173 20.02 -21.26 3.22
C THR A 173 19.16 -21.31 4.48
N LYS A 174 18.22 -22.24 4.51
CA LYS A 174 17.25 -22.38 5.61
C LYS A 174 17.83 -23.24 6.72
N ASP A 175 18.30 -22.62 7.79
CA ASP A 175 18.94 -23.27 8.94
C ASP A 175 17.92 -23.73 10.02
N PRO A 176 18.31 -24.65 10.92
CA PRO A 176 17.47 -25.03 12.05
C PRO A 176 17.07 -23.81 12.92
N GLY A 177 15.76 -23.59 13.07
CA GLY A 177 15.20 -22.46 13.83
C GLY A 177 14.57 -21.36 12.97
N GLU A 178 15.03 -21.19 11.73
CA GLU A 178 14.62 -20.13 10.79
C GLU A 178 13.21 -20.30 10.20
N SER A 179 12.60 -21.46 10.43
CA SER A 179 11.21 -21.75 10.03
C SER A 179 10.18 -21.36 11.08
N SER A 180 10.62 -20.90 12.25
CA SER A 180 9.75 -20.67 13.40
C SER A 180 9.07 -19.30 13.30
N ILE A 181 8.23 -19.11 12.28
CA ILE A 181 7.44 -17.90 12.11
C ILE A 181 6.13 -18.03 12.88
N ASP A 182 5.81 -17.04 13.72
CA ASP A 182 4.50 -16.92 14.34
C ASP A 182 3.63 -16.02 13.46
N PHE A 183 2.65 -16.61 12.77
CA PHE A 183 1.71 -15.87 11.92
C PHE A 183 0.53 -15.28 12.69
N LYS A 184 0.48 -15.41 14.02
CA LYS A 184 -0.60 -14.85 14.85
C LYS A 184 -0.13 -13.59 15.55
N TRP A 185 1.06 -13.63 16.12
CA TRP A 185 1.59 -12.57 16.97
C TRP A 185 2.95 -12.09 16.48
N SER A 186 3.28 -10.85 16.82
CA SER A 186 4.62 -10.34 16.61
C SER A 186 5.65 -11.12 17.44
N ARG A 187 6.85 -11.28 16.90
CA ARG A 187 7.94 -12.03 17.53
C ARG A 187 9.25 -11.28 17.45
N ASN A 188 10.10 -11.51 18.45
CA ASN A 188 11.51 -11.13 18.38
C ASN A 188 12.29 -12.19 17.59
N TYR A 189 13.09 -11.74 16.63
CA TYR A 189 14.01 -12.58 15.89
C TYR A 189 15.43 -12.11 16.15
N THR A 190 16.26 -13.01 16.68
CA THR A 190 17.67 -12.74 16.93
C THR A 190 18.47 -13.07 15.67
N PHE A 191 19.21 -12.09 15.16
CA PHE A 191 20.01 -12.22 13.96
C PHE A 191 21.51 -12.21 14.27
N THR A 192 22.34 -12.61 13.31
CA THR A 192 23.81 -12.55 13.46
C THR A 192 24.47 -11.62 12.47
N THR A 193 23.70 -11.06 11.53
CA THR A 193 24.18 -10.09 10.55
C THR A 193 23.20 -8.92 10.43
N GLN A 194 23.69 -7.74 10.05
CA GLN A 194 22.86 -6.52 9.96
C GLN A 194 21.77 -6.58 8.88
N THR A 195 21.86 -7.53 7.94
CA THR A 195 20.86 -7.74 6.91
C THR A 195 20.23 -9.11 7.09
N ILE A 196 18.91 -9.20 6.98
CA ILE A 196 18.19 -10.47 7.04
C ILE A 196 17.19 -10.54 5.90
N THR A 197 16.82 -11.76 5.51
CA THR A 197 15.89 -11.96 4.41
C THR A 197 14.73 -12.85 4.83
N LEU A 198 13.51 -12.32 4.76
CA LEU A 198 12.28 -13.07 4.92
C LEU A 198 11.87 -13.64 3.57
N TYR A 199 12.00 -14.94 3.39
CA TYR A 199 11.58 -15.65 2.19
C TYR A 199 10.13 -16.12 2.29
N GLY A 200 9.44 -16.17 1.15
CA GLY A 200 8.07 -16.61 1.01
C GLY A 200 7.10 -15.48 0.68
N ILE A 201 5.88 -15.86 0.28
CA ILE A 201 4.81 -14.90 -0.04
C ILE A 201 4.18 -14.42 1.25
N VAL A 202 4.16 -13.10 1.46
CA VAL A 202 3.63 -12.45 2.67
C VAL A 202 2.57 -11.44 2.24
N THR A 203 1.46 -11.39 2.96
CA THR A 203 0.35 -10.47 2.69
C THR A 203 0.43 -9.23 3.56
N GLU A 204 0.94 -9.37 4.80
CA GLU A 204 1.00 -8.26 5.74
C GLU A 204 2.33 -8.32 6.51
N PHE A 205 3.02 -7.19 6.57
CA PHE A 205 4.35 -7.12 7.17
C PHE A 205 4.50 -5.91 8.09
N TRP A 206 4.89 -6.15 9.33
CA TRP A 206 5.22 -5.12 10.31
C TRP A 206 6.68 -5.25 10.71
N SER A 207 7.42 -4.17 10.56
CA SER A 207 8.83 -4.07 10.95
C SER A 207 9.14 -2.75 11.66
N ASN A 208 8.16 -2.24 12.42
CA ASN A 208 8.24 -0.96 13.11
C ASN A 208 9.30 -0.96 14.21
N ALA A 209 9.86 0.22 14.51
CA ALA A 209 10.78 0.41 15.65
C ALA A 209 12.02 -0.49 15.63
N ASN A 210 12.58 -0.77 14.45
CA ASN A 210 13.72 -1.68 14.27
C ASN A 210 15.01 -1.01 13.82
N GLU A 211 15.08 0.34 13.84
CA GLU A 211 16.22 1.12 13.33
C GLU A 211 16.66 0.66 11.92
N LEU A 212 15.68 0.31 11.08
CA LEU A 212 15.94 -0.11 9.71
C LEU A 212 16.50 1.07 8.92
N VAL A 213 17.55 0.80 8.15
CA VAL A 213 18.13 1.77 7.21
C VAL A 213 17.83 1.42 5.76
N ALA A 214 17.47 0.17 5.49
CA ALA A 214 16.96 -0.26 4.20
C ALA A 214 15.86 -1.32 4.40
N LEU A 215 14.87 -1.28 3.53
CA LEU A 215 13.77 -2.23 3.46
C LEU A 215 13.41 -2.43 1.99
N ASP A 216 13.71 -3.60 1.44
CA ASP A 216 13.32 -3.99 0.08
C ASP A 216 12.15 -4.96 0.13
N VAL A 217 10.99 -4.49 -0.31
CA VAL A 217 9.75 -5.26 -0.43
C VAL A 217 9.38 -5.55 -1.90
N SER A 218 10.25 -5.19 -2.84
CA SER A 218 9.96 -5.22 -4.28
C SER A 218 9.67 -6.62 -4.83
N LYS A 219 10.16 -7.65 -4.15
CA LYS A 219 9.96 -9.07 -4.49
C LYS A 219 8.74 -9.68 -3.81
N ASN A 220 8.06 -8.95 -2.92
CA ASN A 220 6.85 -9.41 -2.25
C ASN A 220 5.59 -8.70 -2.79
N THR A 221 5.25 -8.98 -4.05
CA THR A 221 4.17 -8.31 -4.79
C THR A 221 2.76 -8.63 -4.26
N ALA A 222 2.65 -9.57 -3.32
CA ALA A 222 1.38 -9.96 -2.69
C ALA A 222 0.99 -9.07 -1.50
N LEU A 223 1.90 -8.21 -1.01
CA LEU A 223 1.65 -7.35 0.14
C LEU A 223 0.41 -6.46 -0.05
N THR A 224 -0.48 -6.52 0.94
CA THR A 224 -1.67 -5.67 1.10
C THR A 224 -1.49 -4.65 2.23
N LEU A 225 -0.73 -4.99 3.28
CA LEU A 225 -0.39 -4.09 4.39
C LEU A 225 1.13 -4.03 4.60
N LEU A 226 1.67 -2.82 4.71
CA LEU A 226 3.06 -2.60 5.08
C LEU A 226 3.19 -1.55 6.17
N TYR A 227 3.69 -1.95 7.34
CA TYR A 227 3.92 -1.09 8.48
C TYR A 227 5.43 -1.11 8.77
N CYS A 228 6.08 0.02 8.56
CA CYS A 228 7.51 0.19 8.75
C CYS A 228 7.84 1.52 9.45
N TRP A 229 6.92 1.99 10.30
CA TRP A 229 7.08 3.26 11.01
C TRP A 229 8.17 3.19 12.09
N LYS A 230 8.69 4.36 12.48
CA LYS A 230 9.77 4.50 13.48
C LYS A 230 11.02 3.73 13.10
N ASN A 231 11.56 4.05 11.93
CA ASN A 231 12.81 3.50 11.43
C ASN A 231 13.72 4.65 10.95
N SER A 232 14.75 4.36 10.16
CA SER A 232 15.67 5.34 9.59
C SER A 232 15.79 5.16 8.08
N LEU A 233 14.67 4.84 7.43
CA LEU A 233 14.61 4.63 5.98
C LEU A 233 14.76 5.97 5.26
N PHE A 234 15.69 6.04 4.31
CA PHE A 234 15.88 7.20 3.42
C PHE A 234 15.12 7.05 2.10
N VAL A 235 14.87 5.81 1.69
CA VAL A 235 14.16 5.43 0.47
C VAL A 235 13.23 4.27 0.82
N LEU A 236 12.03 4.28 0.26
CA LEU A 236 11.07 3.19 0.33
C LEU A 236 10.41 3.02 -1.04
N ASP A 237 10.79 1.99 -1.78
CA ASP A 237 10.17 1.64 -3.06
C ASP A 237 9.05 0.63 -2.86
N VAL A 238 7.80 1.08 -3.05
CA VAL A 238 6.58 0.25 -3.01
C VAL A 238 5.94 0.08 -4.38
N SER A 239 6.65 0.42 -5.46
CA SER A 239 6.11 0.45 -6.83
C SER A 239 5.67 -0.92 -7.35
N LYS A 240 6.21 -2.01 -6.78
CA LYS A 240 5.84 -3.40 -7.11
C LYS A 240 4.73 -3.95 -6.24
N ASN A 241 4.40 -3.29 -5.12
CA ASN A 241 3.39 -3.73 -4.17
C ASN A 241 2.03 -3.11 -4.53
N THR A 242 1.59 -3.33 -5.77
CA THR A 242 0.38 -2.68 -6.34
C THR A 242 -0.92 -3.09 -5.64
N LYS A 243 -0.88 -4.11 -4.80
CA LYS A 243 -1.99 -4.60 -3.98
C LYS A 243 -2.09 -3.92 -2.61
N LEU A 244 -1.16 -3.05 -2.24
CA LEU A 244 -1.21 -2.33 -0.97
C LEU A 244 -2.52 -1.54 -0.84
N THR A 245 -3.25 -1.83 0.23
CA THR A 245 -4.43 -1.09 0.70
C THR A 245 -4.06 -0.16 1.84
N GLU A 246 -3.04 -0.50 2.63
CA GLU A 246 -2.54 0.37 3.68
C GLU A 246 -1.01 0.37 3.76
N LEU A 247 -0.47 1.58 3.95
CA LEU A 247 0.94 1.84 4.12
C LEU A 247 1.14 2.79 5.31
N GLN A 248 1.86 2.32 6.34
CA GLN A 248 2.29 3.13 7.48
C GLN A 248 3.82 3.22 7.48
N CYS A 249 4.37 4.36 7.08
CA CYS A 249 5.81 4.63 7.00
C CYS A 249 6.23 5.89 7.76
N SER A 250 5.44 6.30 8.75
CA SER A 250 5.72 7.47 9.60
C SER A 250 7.04 7.34 10.39
N GLU A 251 7.56 8.46 10.90
CA GLU A 251 8.80 8.49 11.70
C GLU A 251 9.98 7.80 10.96
N ASN A 252 10.32 8.32 9.78
CA ASN A 252 11.46 7.88 8.97
C ASN A 252 12.27 9.08 8.47
N SER A 253 13.16 8.89 7.49
CA SER A 253 13.95 9.94 6.87
C SER A 253 13.66 10.08 5.36
N LEU A 254 12.42 9.79 4.96
CA LEU A 254 11.99 9.83 3.56
C LEU A 254 11.89 11.28 3.07
N THR A 255 12.63 11.61 2.01
CA THR A 255 12.54 12.93 1.35
C THR A 255 11.54 12.94 0.19
N GLU A 256 11.25 11.75 -0.33
CA GLU A 256 10.27 11.45 -1.36
C GLU A 256 9.52 10.15 -1.04
N LEU A 257 8.29 10.06 -1.52
CA LEU A 257 7.46 8.86 -1.43
C LEU A 257 6.58 8.77 -2.68
N ASP A 258 6.83 7.79 -3.55
CA ASP A 258 6.00 7.52 -4.73
C ASP A 258 5.00 6.40 -4.44
N VAL A 259 3.72 6.77 -4.35
CA VAL A 259 2.59 5.84 -4.18
C VAL A 259 1.72 5.74 -5.44
N SER A 260 2.21 6.20 -6.59
CA SER A 260 1.43 6.30 -7.83
C SER A 260 0.99 4.95 -8.40
N LYS A 261 1.69 3.86 -8.03
CA LYS A 261 1.36 2.48 -8.43
C LYS A 261 0.43 1.77 -7.43
N ASN A 262 0.27 2.31 -6.22
CA ASN A 262 -0.52 1.72 -5.15
C ASN A 262 -1.96 2.25 -5.20
N THR A 263 -2.61 2.10 -6.36
CA THR A 263 -3.96 2.66 -6.62
C THR A 263 -5.07 2.04 -5.76
N ALA A 264 -4.75 0.96 -5.04
CA ALA A 264 -5.64 0.31 -4.09
C ALA A 264 -5.59 0.93 -2.68
N LEU A 265 -4.65 1.83 -2.38
CA LEU A 265 -4.51 2.45 -1.06
C LEU A 265 -5.80 3.14 -0.61
N ASP A 266 -6.24 2.82 0.61
CA ASP A 266 -7.34 3.45 1.32
C ASP A 266 -6.92 4.12 2.66
N ASP A 267 -5.77 3.73 3.23
CA ASP A 267 -5.11 4.35 4.39
C ASP A 267 -3.61 4.57 4.11
N LEU A 268 -3.15 5.82 4.23
CA LEU A 268 -1.74 6.19 4.10
C LEU A 268 -1.32 7.03 5.30
N GLY A 269 -0.32 6.53 6.05
CA GLY A 269 0.41 7.28 7.08
C GLY A 269 1.86 7.47 6.67
N CYS A 270 2.29 8.72 6.57
CA CYS A 270 3.64 9.14 6.21
C CYS A 270 4.08 10.38 7.01
N GLU A 271 3.54 10.53 8.21
CA GLU A 271 3.88 11.61 9.13
C GLU A 271 5.35 11.56 9.58
N GLU A 272 5.87 12.65 10.11
CA GLU A 272 7.23 12.71 10.70
C GLU A 272 8.31 12.21 9.72
N ASN A 273 8.28 12.77 8.51
CA ASN A 273 9.31 12.59 7.49
C ASN A 273 9.73 13.96 6.94
N PRO A 274 10.90 14.09 6.32
CA PRO A 274 11.29 15.33 5.65
C PRO A 274 10.73 15.44 4.20
N LEU A 275 9.49 14.99 3.94
CA LEU A 275 8.94 15.01 2.58
C LEU A 275 8.84 16.44 2.04
N THR A 276 9.26 16.63 0.79
CA THR A 276 9.15 17.92 0.08
C THR A 276 7.93 17.99 -0.82
N LYS A 277 7.46 16.83 -1.28
CA LYS A 277 6.28 16.66 -2.14
C LYS A 277 5.59 15.35 -1.77
N LEU A 278 4.26 15.35 -1.85
CA LEU A 278 3.43 14.16 -1.76
C LEU A 278 2.36 14.23 -2.85
N ASP A 279 2.38 13.27 -3.79
CA ASP A 279 1.37 13.16 -4.85
C ASP A 279 0.48 11.94 -4.59
N VAL A 280 -0.76 12.21 -4.19
CA VAL A 280 -1.79 11.19 -3.91
C VAL A 280 -2.88 11.16 -4.99
N SER A 281 -2.64 11.77 -6.15
CA SER A 281 -3.65 11.94 -7.21
C SER A 281 -4.14 10.62 -7.83
N LYS A 282 -3.34 9.56 -7.71
CA LYS A 282 -3.67 8.19 -8.19
C LYS A 282 -4.36 7.33 -7.14
N ASN A 283 -4.33 7.73 -5.87
CA ASN A 283 -4.87 6.97 -4.75
C ASN A 283 -6.31 7.40 -4.47
N THR A 284 -7.17 7.30 -5.49
CA THR A 284 -8.56 7.82 -5.45
C THR A 284 -9.46 7.09 -4.45
N LYS A 285 -9.00 5.95 -3.91
CA LYS A 285 -9.67 5.18 -2.86
C LYS A 285 -9.31 5.62 -1.44
N LEU A 286 -8.35 6.55 -1.25
CA LEU A 286 -7.96 7.04 0.07
C LEU A 286 -9.16 7.53 0.86
N THR A 287 -9.34 6.93 2.04
CA THR A 287 -10.32 7.33 3.06
C THR A 287 -9.63 7.99 4.26
N LYS A 288 -8.36 7.68 4.49
CA LYS A 288 -7.53 8.27 5.54
C LYS A 288 -6.17 8.66 4.97
N LEU A 289 -5.78 9.90 5.19
CA LEU A 289 -4.45 10.40 4.87
C LEU A 289 -3.89 11.10 6.09
N ARG A 290 -2.74 10.60 6.57
CA ARG A 290 -1.96 11.25 7.60
C ARG A 290 -0.58 11.55 7.03
N CYS A 291 -0.30 12.84 6.89
CA CYS A 291 0.93 13.37 6.29
C CYS A 291 1.37 14.64 7.04
N GLY A 292 1.13 14.68 8.36
CA GLY A 292 1.59 15.77 9.22
C GLY A 292 3.09 15.70 9.49
N GLU A 293 3.65 16.72 10.14
CA GLU A 293 5.05 16.79 10.58
C GLU A 293 6.05 16.58 9.44
N ASN A 294 5.70 17.06 8.23
CA ASN A 294 6.57 17.16 7.07
C ASN A 294 6.89 18.64 6.79
N PRO A 295 7.84 19.25 7.52
CA PRO A 295 8.02 20.72 7.56
C PRO A 295 8.37 21.35 6.20
N ASN A 296 8.85 20.56 5.24
CA ASN A 296 9.18 21.02 3.89
C ASN A 296 8.02 20.86 2.88
N LEU A 297 6.91 20.23 3.27
CA LEU A 297 5.75 20.04 2.42
C LEU A 297 4.92 21.34 2.35
N LYS A 298 5.03 22.05 1.23
CA LYS A 298 4.40 23.38 1.04
C LYS A 298 3.06 23.34 0.31
N VAL A 299 2.80 22.27 -0.42
CA VAL A 299 1.58 22.08 -1.22
C VAL A 299 1.10 20.66 -1.04
N LEU A 300 -0.21 20.52 -0.80
CA LEU A 300 -0.90 19.24 -0.74
C LEU A 300 -2.16 19.35 -1.60
N ASP A 301 -2.24 18.53 -2.65
CA ASP A 301 -3.42 18.42 -3.51
C ASP A 301 -4.16 17.12 -3.19
N VAL A 302 -5.35 17.25 -2.60
CA VAL A 302 -6.26 16.14 -2.27
C VAL A 302 -7.52 16.13 -3.14
N SER A 303 -7.53 16.89 -4.25
CA SER A 303 -8.71 17.09 -5.10
C SER A 303 -9.24 15.79 -5.73
N LYS A 304 -8.39 14.78 -5.90
CA LYS A 304 -8.76 13.46 -6.47
C LYS A 304 -9.18 12.44 -5.41
N ASN A 305 -8.98 12.72 -4.13
CA ASN A 305 -9.29 11.82 -3.03
C ASN A 305 -10.70 12.11 -2.48
N THR A 306 -11.71 12.01 -3.34
CA THR A 306 -13.09 12.38 -3.00
C THR A 306 -13.74 11.47 -1.95
N ALA A 307 -13.16 10.29 -1.71
CA ALA A 307 -13.56 9.35 -0.66
C ALA A 307 -12.95 9.67 0.73
N LEU A 308 -12.09 10.68 0.83
CA LEU A 308 -11.36 11.03 2.06
C LEU A 308 -12.33 11.42 3.18
N LYS A 309 -12.22 10.73 4.31
CA LYS A 309 -13.00 10.94 5.54
C LYS A 309 -12.16 11.60 6.63
N SER A 310 -10.89 11.22 6.72
CA SER A 310 -9.93 11.77 7.68
C SER A 310 -8.69 12.31 6.97
N LEU A 311 -8.37 13.57 7.25
CA LEU A 311 -7.14 14.23 6.81
C LEU A 311 -6.40 14.84 8.00
N THR A 312 -5.17 14.39 8.20
CA THR A 312 -4.22 14.96 9.16
C THR A 312 -3.00 15.45 8.38
N CYS A 313 -2.82 16.77 8.32
CA CYS A 313 -1.73 17.44 7.59
C CYS A 313 -1.16 18.61 8.41
N ASP A 314 -1.11 18.45 9.73
CA ASP A 314 -0.57 19.46 10.65
C ASP A 314 0.96 19.53 10.61
N LYS A 315 1.53 20.64 11.13
CA LYS A 315 2.99 20.83 11.23
C LYS A 315 3.72 20.67 9.89
N ASN A 316 3.09 21.15 8.83
CA ASN A 316 3.66 21.23 7.49
C ASN A 316 3.99 22.71 7.16
N GLY A 317 4.48 22.95 5.94
CA GLY A 317 4.71 24.28 5.40
C GLY A 317 3.55 24.82 4.56
N LEU A 318 2.31 24.33 4.77
CA LEU A 318 1.18 24.65 3.87
C LEU A 318 0.75 26.11 4.04
N THR A 319 0.63 26.82 2.92
CA THR A 319 0.09 28.20 2.89
C THR A 319 -1.36 28.26 2.43
N LYS A 320 -1.83 27.17 1.80
CA LYS A 320 -3.18 26.97 1.31
C LYS A 320 -3.55 25.50 1.46
N LEU A 321 -4.83 25.24 1.70
CA LEU A 321 -5.40 23.91 1.71
C LEU A 321 -6.80 23.99 1.08
N ASP A 322 -7.00 23.24 0.00
CA ASP A 322 -8.31 23.11 -0.66
C ASP A 322 -8.87 21.72 -0.37
N VAL A 323 -9.97 21.69 0.38
CA VAL A 323 -10.71 20.47 0.74
C VAL A 323 -12.11 20.43 0.13
N SER A 324 -12.39 21.30 -0.85
CA SER A 324 -13.75 21.49 -1.41
C SER A 324 -14.31 20.24 -2.09
N ASN A 325 -13.45 19.38 -2.64
CA ASN A 325 -13.82 18.11 -3.27
C ASN A 325 -13.92 16.94 -2.27
N ASN A 326 -13.46 17.11 -1.03
CA ASN A 326 -13.44 16.06 -0.02
C ASN A 326 -14.72 16.13 0.85
N THR A 327 -15.88 16.08 0.21
CA THR A 327 -17.19 16.25 0.86
C THR A 327 -17.54 15.14 1.87
N ALA A 328 -16.77 14.05 1.88
CA ALA A 328 -16.88 12.96 2.83
C ALA A 328 -16.12 13.21 4.15
N LEU A 329 -15.30 14.28 4.25
CA LEU A 329 -14.51 14.57 5.45
C LEU A 329 -15.41 14.74 6.68
N ASP A 330 -15.11 13.94 7.71
CA ASP A 330 -15.66 14.06 9.06
C ASP A 330 -14.60 14.49 10.10
N TRP A 331 -13.31 14.37 9.75
CA TRP A 331 -12.16 14.70 10.58
C TRP A 331 -11.10 15.47 9.78
N LEU A 332 -10.81 16.71 10.19
CA LEU A 332 -9.77 17.53 9.59
C LEU A 332 -8.84 18.12 10.66
N VAL A 333 -7.54 17.83 10.54
CA VAL A 333 -6.47 18.41 11.34
C VAL A 333 -5.44 19.04 10.40
N CYS A 334 -5.40 20.37 10.38
CA CYS A 334 -4.52 21.19 9.53
C CYS A 334 -3.76 22.24 10.35
N SER A 335 -3.54 21.90 11.61
CA SER A 335 -2.88 22.72 12.62
C SER A 335 -1.42 23.05 12.29
N GLU A 336 -0.86 24.10 12.90
CA GLU A 336 0.58 24.39 12.82
C GLU A 336 1.07 24.49 11.36
N ASN A 337 0.39 25.33 10.57
CA ASN A 337 0.72 25.62 9.18
C ASN A 337 0.78 27.16 8.99
N GLY A 338 0.94 27.61 7.75
CA GLY A 338 0.87 29.03 7.35
C GLY A 338 -0.43 29.39 6.64
N LEU A 339 -1.56 28.79 7.02
CA LEU A 339 -2.83 29.03 6.33
C LEU A 339 -3.33 30.45 6.59
N THR A 340 -3.64 31.17 5.52
CA THR A 340 -4.26 32.51 5.58
C THR A 340 -5.78 32.47 5.42
N LYS A 341 -6.29 31.39 4.82
CA LYS A 341 -7.70 31.12 4.58
C LYS A 341 -7.93 29.62 4.67
N LEU A 342 -9.11 29.25 5.15
CA LEU A 342 -9.59 27.88 5.19
C LEU A 342 -11.08 27.86 4.87
N ASP A 343 -11.45 27.29 3.72
CA ASP A 343 -12.85 27.09 3.33
C ASP A 343 -13.25 25.64 3.60
N VAL A 344 -14.14 25.45 4.56
CA VAL A 344 -14.71 24.15 4.94
C VAL A 344 -16.20 24.04 4.61
N SER A 345 -16.73 24.95 3.79
CA SER A 345 -18.18 25.07 3.51
C SER A 345 -18.77 23.85 2.82
N LYS A 346 -17.95 23.06 2.11
CA LYS A 346 -18.35 21.82 1.43
C LYS A 346 -18.24 20.58 2.33
N ASN A 347 -17.52 20.67 3.45
CA ASN A 347 -17.26 19.55 4.34
C ASN A 347 -18.33 19.48 5.44
N THR A 348 -19.60 19.40 5.04
CA THR A 348 -20.77 19.47 5.94
C THR A 348 -20.86 18.31 6.93
N LYS A 349 -20.09 17.24 6.71
CA LYS A 349 -19.96 16.07 7.59
C LYS A 349 -18.91 16.24 8.69
N LEU A 350 -18.12 17.33 8.69
CA LEU A 350 -17.11 17.56 9.73
C LEU A 350 -17.72 17.48 11.12
N THR A 351 -17.16 16.59 11.94
CA THR A 351 -17.42 16.46 13.37
C THR A 351 -16.25 16.96 14.20
N TRP A 352 -15.03 16.92 13.63
CA TRP A 352 -13.81 17.41 14.23
C TRP A 352 -13.05 18.32 13.27
N LEU A 353 -12.75 19.55 13.71
CA LEU A 353 -11.90 20.49 13.00
C LEU A 353 -10.83 21.03 13.94
N SER A 354 -9.56 20.80 13.61
CA SER A 354 -8.42 21.45 14.23
C SER A 354 -7.64 22.24 13.19
N CYS A 355 -7.58 23.55 13.37
CA CYS A 355 -6.85 24.50 12.55
C CYS A 355 -6.01 25.46 13.41
N LYS A 356 -5.63 25.03 14.62
CA LYS A 356 -4.85 25.83 15.57
C LYS A 356 -3.51 26.26 14.96
N ILE A 357 -2.92 27.35 15.46
CA ILE A 357 -1.55 27.77 15.10
C ILE A 357 -1.43 27.97 13.57
N ASN A 358 -2.28 28.83 13.04
CA ASN A 358 -2.23 29.41 11.71
C ASN A 358 -2.38 30.93 11.91
N PRO A 359 -1.30 31.64 12.30
CA PRO A 359 -1.37 33.00 12.86
C PRO A 359 -2.01 34.02 11.90
N ASP A 360 -1.91 33.79 10.59
CA ASP A 360 -2.50 34.66 9.57
C ASP A 360 -3.96 34.32 9.21
N LEU A 361 -4.56 33.30 9.83
CA LEU A 361 -5.96 32.93 9.63
C LEU A 361 -6.86 33.86 10.45
N LYS A 362 -7.48 34.84 9.76
CA LYS A 362 -8.28 35.91 10.41
C LYS A 362 -9.78 35.70 10.44
N VAL A 363 -10.28 34.85 9.55
CA VAL A 363 -11.70 34.55 9.39
C VAL A 363 -11.87 33.05 9.19
N LEU A 364 -12.85 32.48 9.88
CA LEU A 364 -13.22 31.09 9.75
C LEU A 364 -14.76 30.97 9.72
N ASP A 365 -15.32 30.66 8.55
CA ASP A 365 -16.74 30.39 8.39
C ASP A 365 -17.02 28.89 8.58
N ILE A 366 -17.73 28.57 9.66
CA ILE A 366 -18.17 27.21 10.00
C ILE A 366 -19.70 27.03 9.89
N SER A 367 -20.40 27.98 9.28
CA SER A 367 -21.87 28.02 9.24
C SER A 367 -22.51 26.81 8.55
N LYS A 368 -21.76 26.12 7.68
CA LYS A 368 -22.19 24.90 6.98
C LYS A 368 -21.84 23.61 7.71
N ASN A 369 -20.95 23.66 8.70
CA ASN A 369 -20.46 22.50 9.44
C ASN A 369 -21.35 22.25 10.67
N THR A 370 -22.66 22.07 10.45
CA THR A 370 -23.65 21.96 11.54
C THR A 370 -23.49 20.69 12.39
N ALA A 371 -22.78 19.69 11.85
CA ALA A 371 -22.42 18.45 12.55
C ALA A 371 -21.17 18.58 13.46
N LEU A 372 -20.50 19.74 13.46
CA LEU A 372 -19.25 19.95 14.18
C LEU A 372 -19.45 19.79 15.68
N ARG A 373 -18.69 18.86 16.29
CA ARG A 373 -18.70 18.56 17.73
C ARG A 373 -17.51 19.20 18.42
N VAL A 374 -16.36 19.19 17.77
CA VAL A 374 -15.12 19.76 18.31
C VAL A 374 -14.51 20.72 17.30
N LEU A 375 -14.22 21.94 17.77
CA LEU A 375 -13.47 22.95 17.05
C LEU A 375 -12.27 23.39 17.89
N ASP A 376 -11.06 23.13 17.39
CA ASP A 376 -9.83 23.74 17.90
C ASP A 376 -9.26 24.73 16.89
N CYS A 377 -9.41 26.01 17.20
CA CYS A 377 -8.97 27.16 16.40
C CYS A 377 -8.11 28.12 17.23
N LYS A 378 -7.44 27.61 18.27
CA LYS A 378 -6.57 28.43 19.12
C LYS A 378 -5.34 28.95 18.37
N LYS A 379 -4.75 30.04 18.85
CA LYS A 379 -3.48 30.58 18.32
C LYS A 379 -3.58 30.94 16.82
N ASN A 380 -4.70 31.53 16.42
CA ASN A 380 -4.91 32.09 15.08
C ASN A 380 -5.06 33.62 15.18
N GLY A 381 -5.34 34.28 14.07
CA GLY A 381 -5.62 35.72 14.01
C GLY A 381 -7.11 36.05 14.03
N LEU A 382 -7.97 35.18 14.58
CA LEU A 382 -9.42 35.34 14.45
C LEU A 382 -9.90 36.58 15.21
N THR A 383 -10.67 37.44 14.52
CA THR A 383 -11.28 38.64 15.13
C THR A 383 -12.74 38.42 15.53
N GLU A 384 -13.40 37.45 14.90
CA GLU A 384 -14.75 37.01 15.16
C GLU A 384 -14.90 35.51 14.90
N LEU A 385 -15.92 34.90 15.52
CA LEU A 385 -16.32 33.52 15.26
C LEU A 385 -17.82 33.37 15.52
N ASP A 386 -18.60 33.07 14.49
CA ASP A 386 -20.03 32.77 14.60
C ASP A 386 -20.25 31.27 14.76
N ILE A 387 -20.69 30.86 15.95
CA ILE A 387 -21.03 29.47 16.27
C ILE A 387 -22.55 29.20 16.25
N SER A 388 -23.36 30.17 15.82
CA SER A 388 -24.83 30.13 15.96
C SER A 388 -25.47 28.94 15.25
N LYS A 389 -24.84 28.40 14.20
CA LYS A 389 -25.32 27.23 13.43
C LYS A 389 -24.79 25.89 13.94
N ASN A 390 -23.74 25.88 14.75
CA ASN A 390 -23.01 24.67 15.14
C ASN A 390 -23.62 24.06 16.41
N LYS A 391 -24.89 23.67 16.32
CA LYS A 391 -25.68 23.18 17.46
C LYS A 391 -25.24 21.81 17.99
N ALA A 392 -24.26 21.17 17.38
CA ALA A 392 -23.66 19.92 17.86
C ALA A 392 -22.36 20.11 18.67
N LEU A 393 -21.83 21.34 18.78
CA LEU A 393 -20.56 21.60 19.47
C LEU A 393 -20.62 21.18 20.94
N SER A 394 -19.62 20.45 21.41
CA SER A 394 -19.37 20.16 22.83
C SER A 394 -17.92 20.50 23.24
N GLY A 395 -17.02 20.75 22.28
CA GLY A 395 -15.68 21.26 22.53
C GLY A 395 -15.37 22.47 21.66
N LEU A 396 -15.07 23.61 22.26
CA LEU A 396 -14.66 24.84 21.58
C LEU A 396 -13.37 25.40 22.18
N TYR A 397 -12.26 25.30 21.45
CA TYR A 397 -10.96 25.81 21.86
C TYR A 397 -10.58 26.99 20.97
N SER A 398 -10.79 28.22 21.45
CA SER A 398 -10.59 29.45 20.67
C SER A 398 -9.74 30.50 21.40
N SER A 399 -8.94 30.05 22.38
CA SER A 399 -7.95 30.88 23.08
C SER A 399 -6.87 31.42 22.16
N ASP A 400 -6.16 32.46 22.60
CA ASP A 400 -5.02 33.03 21.88
C ASP A 400 -5.38 33.50 20.46
N ASN A 401 -6.45 34.28 20.32
CA ASN A 401 -6.89 34.91 19.07
C ASN A 401 -6.95 36.45 19.24
N GLU A 402 -7.48 37.16 18.24
CA GLU A 402 -7.61 38.63 18.25
C GLU A 402 -9.04 39.11 18.57
N MET A 403 -9.87 38.25 19.19
CA MET A 403 -11.28 38.55 19.44
C MET A 403 -11.47 39.61 20.53
N GLN A 404 -12.26 40.63 20.22
CA GLN A 404 -12.64 41.69 21.14
C GLN A 404 -13.85 41.29 22.01
N VAL A 405 -14.18 42.13 22.99
CA VAL A 405 -15.26 41.92 23.98
C VAL A 405 -16.56 41.42 23.34
N ALA A 406 -17.07 42.12 22.32
CA ALA A 406 -18.34 41.78 21.69
C ALA A 406 -18.35 40.39 21.04
N ALA A 407 -17.24 39.97 20.42
CA ALA A 407 -17.12 38.66 19.80
C ALA A 407 -17.16 37.54 20.84
N LEU A 408 -16.41 37.68 21.94
CA LEU A 408 -16.39 36.69 23.02
C LEU A 408 -17.74 36.56 23.73
N HIS A 409 -18.39 37.69 24.03
CA HIS A 409 -19.73 37.70 24.61
C HIS A 409 -20.74 37.00 23.72
N LYS A 410 -20.70 37.30 22.41
CA LYS A 410 -21.55 36.64 21.42
C LYS A 410 -21.35 35.13 21.38
N ILE A 411 -20.11 34.63 21.42
CA ILE A 411 -19.83 33.19 21.49
C ILE A 411 -20.55 32.57 22.69
N ILE A 412 -20.42 33.16 23.88
CA ILE A 412 -21.05 32.61 25.11
C ILE A 412 -22.59 32.64 25.01
N ASP A 413 -23.14 33.73 24.50
CA ASP A 413 -24.58 33.87 24.27
C ASP A 413 -25.11 32.86 23.23
N ASP A 414 -24.30 32.47 22.24
CA ASP A 414 -24.65 31.50 21.20
C ASP A 414 -24.36 30.03 21.55
N LEU A 415 -23.65 29.75 22.67
CA LEU A 415 -23.38 28.38 23.11
C LEU A 415 -24.68 27.55 23.16
N PRO A 416 -24.69 26.33 22.61
CA PRO A 416 -25.86 25.46 22.64
C PRO A 416 -26.06 24.81 24.02
N MET A 417 -27.31 24.51 24.40
CA MET A 417 -27.64 23.77 25.63
C MET A 417 -27.08 22.33 25.57
N ARG A 418 -26.46 21.85 26.65
CA ARG A 418 -25.86 20.51 26.74
C ARG A 418 -26.45 19.68 27.87
N GLU A 419 -26.29 18.37 27.77
CA GLU A 419 -26.55 17.48 28.89
C GLU A 419 -25.34 17.50 29.85
N ALA A 420 -25.57 17.27 31.14
CA ALA A 420 -24.49 17.33 32.14
C ALA A 420 -23.37 16.30 31.87
N GLU A 421 -23.71 15.15 31.29
CA GLU A 421 -22.75 14.10 30.89
C GLU A 421 -21.87 14.46 29.69
N ASP A 422 -22.25 15.45 28.87
CA ASP A 422 -21.48 15.85 27.69
C ASP A 422 -20.11 16.42 28.05
N LYS A 423 -19.93 16.87 29.31
CA LYS A 423 -18.70 17.51 29.81
C LYS A 423 -18.19 18.61 28.87
N ALA A 424 -19.13 19.41 28.35
CA ALA A 424 -18.83 20.40 27.33
C ALA A 424 -17.84 21.45 27.83
N LEU A 425 -16.88 21.82 26.97
CA LEU A 425 -15.75 22.68 27.34
C LEU A 425 -15.55 23.79 26.31
N VAL A 426 -15.45 25.02 26.79
CA VAL A 426 -15.14 26.20 26.00
C VAL A 426 -13.93 26.94 26.60
N LEU A 427 -12.90 27.19 25.78
CA LEU A 427 -11.70 27.93 26.17
C LEU A 427 -11.59 29.22 25.36
N LEU A 428 -11.58 30.37 26.04
CA LEU A 428 -11.59 31.72 25.41
C LEU A 428 -10.52 32.68 25.97
N PHE A 429 -9.63 32.21 26.83
CA PHE A 429 -8.56 33.02 27.43
C PHE A 429 -7.54 33.55 26.39
N ASN A 430 -6.71 34.51 26.78
CA ASN A 430 -5.69 35.16 25.94
C ASN A 430 -6.20 35.79 24.63
N ASN A 431 -7.46 36.24 24.62
CA ASN A 431 -7.98 37.16 23.63
C ASN A 431 -7.98 38.58 24.22
N PRO A 432 -7.87 39.65 23.40
CA PRO A 432 -7.98 41.03 23.88
C PRO A 432 -9.24 41.28 24.72
N GLY A 433 -10.36 40.64 24.37
CA GLY A 433 -11.60 40.74 25.12
C GLY A 433 -11.69 39.87 26.39
N SER A 434 -10.74 38.97 26.68
CA SER A 434 -10.93 37.93 27.72
C SER A 434 -11.19 38.49 29.12
N ASN A 435 -10.58 39.63 29.47
CA ASN A 435 -10.78 40.27 30.78
C ASN A 435 -12.22 40.77 31.01
N SER A 436 -13.04 40.84 29.95
CA SER A 436 -14.45 41.23 30.04
C SER A 436 -15.40 40.06 30.37
N ILE A 437 -14.88 38.83 30.49
CA ILE A 437 -15.67 37.64 30.84
C ILE A 437 -15.89 37.64 32.35
N THR A 438 -16.97 38.31 32.78
CA THR A 438 -17.38 38.40 34.17
C THR A 438 -18.00 37.09 34.68
N ASP A 439 -18.27 37.02 35.99
CA ASP A 439 -18.95 35.86 36.58
C ASP A 439 -20.38 35.67 36.05
N GLU A 440 -21.02 36.73 35.54
CA GLU A 440 -22.31 36.63 34.84
C GLU A 440 -22.18 35.78 33.56
N TYR A 441 -21.16 36.03 32.74
CA TYR A 441 -20.93 35.26 31.52
C TYR A 441 -20.49 33.82 31.81
N LYS A 442 -19.68 33.61 32.87
CA LYS A 442 -19.37 32.25 33.36
C LYS A 442 -20.62 31.52 33.80
N LYS A 443 -21.53 32.20 34.50
CA LYS A 443 -22.83 31.64 34.88
C LYS A 443 -23.68 31.29 33.66
N LYS A 444 -23.78 32.17 32.65
CA LYS A 444 -24.50 31.88 31.39
C LYS A 444 -23.98 30.61 30.70
N ALA A 445 -22.66 30.42 30.64
CA ALA A 445 -22.07 29.19 30.08
C ALA A 445 -22.43 27.96 30.93
N LYS A 446 -22.29 28.08 32.27
CA LYS A 446 -22.61 27.00 33.21
C LYS A 446 -24.09 26.61 33.18
N ASP A 447 -25.01 27.57 33.08
CA ASP A 447 -26.45 27.34 32.96
C ASP A 447 -26.81 26.58 31.66
N LYS A 448 -25.91 26.60 30.67
CA LYS A 448 -25.98 25.79 29.44
C LYS A 448 -25.18 24.48 29.53
N HIS A 449 -24.68 24.12 30.71
CA HIS A 449 -23.81 22.96 30.99
C HIS A 449 -22.44 22.99 30.31
N TRP A 450 -21.88 24.19 30.08
CA TRP A 450 -20.50 24.36 29.62
C TRP A 450 -19.56 24.69 30.78
N ASN A 451 -18.39 24.06 30.76
CA ASN A 451 -17.24 24.50 31.53
C ASN A 451 -16.49 25.58 30.73
N LEU A 452 -16.39 26.80 31.27
CA LEU A 452 -15.72 27.93 30.63
C LEU A 452 -14.43 28.25 31.38
N ASN A 453 -13.30 28.22 30.65
CA ASN A 453 -11.99 28.64 31.16
C ASN A 453 -11.33 29.71 30.28
#